data_AF-A0A3D2UD83-F1
#
_entry.id   AF-A0A3D2UD83-F1
#
_cell.length_a   1.000
_cell.length_b   1.000
_cell.length_c   1.000
_cell.angle_alpha   90.00
_cell.angle_beta   90.00
_cell.angle_gamma   90.00
#
_symmetry.space_group_name_H-M   'P 1'
#
loop_
_entity.id
_entity.type
_entity.pdbx_description
1 polymer ?
#
loop_
_entity_poly.entity_id
_entity_poly.type
_entity_poly.pdbx_seq_one_letter_code
_entity_poly.pdbx_strand_id
1 'polypeptide(L)'
;MDRRSMLKMSGLGLASIGMASCTGSLPPVNVGDVRRVRRLEPVDAGWERVIRTTVGLRPYRPSGFLLRPERLGEKLLIHNYGHGGSGMSLSWGTGYIAAEMAAERSERQVAVIGCGVVGLTTAIQLQRRGFEVTIYAKDVPPNTTSNMSLASWTPTSGLVDRDLRTLLWDEQFRRAARISWHQLQLLVGRGYGISWIEGYSLQDSPPENDVGGENRLLPEDLRVGSSIYGPGQHPFPTRYAVERPSMRIEPSMYLDRLVDDVRKARGRIVIRRF
;
A
#
# COMPACT_ATOMS: atom_id res chain seq x y z
N MET A 1 -17.90 5.32 63.72
CA MET A 1 -18.43 4.06 63.16
C MET A 1 -17.25 3.27 62.61
N ASP A 2 -17.01 2.10 63.18
CA ASP A 2 -15.74 1.36 63.14
C ASP A 2 -15.73 0.29 62.02
N ARG A 3 -14.63 0.19 61.28
CA ARG A 3 -14.48 -0.66 60.06
C ARG A 3 -14.53 -2.17 60.36
N ARG A 4 -14.59 -2.58 61.63
CA ARG A 4 -14.63 -3.98 62.06
C ARG A 4 -16.03 -4.58 62.17
N SER A 5 -17.09 -3.80 62.00
CA SER A 5 -18.48 -4.31 62.10
C SER A 5 -19.09 -4.79 60.79
N MET A 6 -18.48 -4.52 59.63
CA MET A 6 -19.05 -4.94 58.32
C MET A 6 -18.71 -6.38 57.90
N LEU A 7 -17.87 -7.09 58.64
CA LEU A 7 -17.42 -8.45 58.27
C LEU A 7 -18.08 -9.59 59.09
N LYS A 8 -19.08 -9.29 59.92
CA LYS A 8 -19.74 -10.29 60.77
C LYS A 8 -21.24 -10.50 60.55
N MET A 9 -21.84 -9.87 59.53
CA MET A 9 -23.20 -10.19 59.10
C MET A 9 -23.13 -11.01 57.80
N SER A 10 -22.57 -12.22 57.89
CA SER A 10 -23.34 -13.47 57.81
C SER A 10 -24.37 -13.45 56.67
N GLY A 11 -24.10 -14.32 55.70
CA GLY A 11 -25.10 -14.73 54.74
C GLY A 11 -26.22 -15.52 55.40
N LEU A 12 -27.32 -15.62 54.66
CA LEU A 12 -28.06 -16.86 54.41
C LEU A 12 -29.07 -16.50 53.31
N GLY A 13 -28.78 -16.96 52.10
CA GLY A 13 -29.58 -16.68 50.91
C GLY A 13 -29.13 -17.57 49.76
N LEU A 14 -29.11 -18.88 50.01
CA LEU A 14 -28.92 -19.91 49.00
C LEU A 14 -30.14 -19.93 48.09
N ALA A 15 -30.09 -19.14 47.01
CA ALA A 15 -30.88 -19.40 45.81
C ALA A 15 -29.91 -19.94 44.75
N SER A 16 -30.01 -21.26 44.55
CA SER A 16 -29.29 -22.05 43.57
C SER A 16 -29.53 -21.52 42.15
N ILE A 17 -28.61 -20.69 41.66
CA ILE A 17 -28.40 -20.51 40.23
C ILE A 17 -27.36 -21.57 39.84
N GLY A 18 -27.85 -22.69 39.32
CA GLY A 18 -27.00 -23.73 38.76
C GLY A 18 -26.15 -23.13 37.65
N MET A 19 -24.83 -23.08 37.85
CA MET A 19 -23.91 -22.94 36.73
C MET A 19 -24.01 -24.24 35.93
N ALA A 20 -24.82 -24.23 34.87
CA ALA A 20 -24.63 -25.14 33.77
C ALA A 20 -23.25 -24.83 33.18
N SER A 21 -22.25 -25.61 33.62
CA SER A 21 -20.94 -25.67 32.99
C SER A 21 -21.17 -26.15 31.57
N CYS A 22 -21.24 -25.23 30.61
CA CYS A 22 -21.25 -25.54 29.20
C CYS A 22 -19.85 -25.99 28.76
N THR A 23 -19.35 -27.10 29.32
CA THR A 23 -18.32 -27.92 28.67
C THR A 23 -19.02 -28.78 27.63
N GLY A 24 -19.65 -28.12 26.66
CA GLY A 24 -19.91 -28.72 25.37
C GLY A 24 -18.60 -28.66 24.61
N SER A 25 -17.93 -29.80 24.47
CA SER A 25 -16.90 -29.98 23.46
C SER A 25 -17.54 -29.58 22.14
N LEU A 26 -17.27 -28.35 21.68
CA LEU A 26 -17.64 -27.98 20.32
C LEU A 26 -17.03 -29.07 19.43
N PRO A 27 -17.80 -29.72 18.55
CA PRO A 27 -17.18 -30.57 17.55
C PRO A 27 -16.08 -29.73 16.90
N PRO A 28 -14.88 -30.29 16.66
CA PRO A 28 -13.86 -29.55 15.95
C PRO A 28 -14.56 -28.96 14.73
N VAL A 29 -14.56 -27.63 14.62
CA VAL A 29 -15.03 -26.98 13.41
C VAL A 29 -14.08 -27.53 12.38
N ASN A 30 -14.57 -28.51 11.64
CA ASN A 30 -13.90 -29.01 10.48
C ASN A 30 -14.02 -27.83 9.52
N VAL A 31 -13.03 -26.94 9.60
CA VAL A 31 -12.64 -26.08 8.49
C VAL A 31 -12.05 -27.04 7.46
N GLY A 32 -12.86 -28.01 7.03
CA GLY A 32 -12.65 -28.72 5.80
C GLY A 32 -12.65 -27.60 4.79
N ASP A 33 -11.44 -27.28 4.34
CA ASP A 33 -11.15 -26.25 3.36
C ASP A 33 -11.77 -26.71 2.05
N VAL A 34 -13.10 -26.69 1.97
CA VAL A 34 -13.82 -26.69 0.72
C VAL A 34 -13.69 -25.25 0.21
N ARG A 35 -12.45 -24.85 -0.07
CA ARG A 35 -12.14 -23.82 -1.05
C ARG A 35 -12.79 -24.31 -2.33
N ARG A 36 -14.05 -23.93 -2.49
CA ARG A 36 -14.86 -24.20 -3.67
C ARG A 36 -13.97 -23.81 -4.84
N VAL A 37 -13.57 -24.78 -5.66
CA VAL A 37 -12.82 -24.51 -6.89
C VAL A 37 -13.61 -23.42 -7.61
N ARG A 38 -13.10 -22.19 -7.58
CA ARG A 38 -13.82 -21.06 -8.13
C ARG A 38 -13.89 -21.33 -9.61
N ARG A 39 -15.11 -21.44 -10.15
CA ARG A 39 -15.32 -21.52 -11.59
C ARG A 39 -14.97 -20.14 -12.16
N LEU A 40 -13.73 -20.01 -12.62
CA LEU A 40 -13.25 -18.82 -13.29
C LEU A 40 -13.73 -18.89 -14.74
N GLU A 41 -14.50 -17.90 -15.16
CA GLU A 41 -14.85 -17.80 -16.57
C GLU A 41 -13.63 -17.35 -17.37
N PRO A 42 -13.31 -18.01 -18.50
CA PRO A 42 -12.23 -17.58 -19.37
C PRO A 42 -12.39 -16.12 -19.79
N VAL A 43 -11.32 -15.34 -19.66
CA VAL A 43 -11.29 -13.96 -20.16
C VAL A 43 -11.02 -14.00 -21.66
N ASP A 44 -11.89 -13.36 -22.44
CA ASP A 44 -11.68 -13.12 -23.86
C ASP A 44 -10.61 -12.02 -24.03
N ALA A 45 -9.37 -12.45 -24.30
CA ALA A 45 -8.16 -11.63 -24.34
C ALA A 45 -7.54 -11.55 -25.76
N GLY A 46 -8.36 -11.57 -26.80
CA GLY A 46 -7.91 -11.44 -28.19
C GLY A 46 -7.30 -10.07 -28.52
N TRP A 47 -6.38 -10.04 -29.50
CA TRP A 47 -5.67 -8.83 -29.94
C TRP A 47 -6.62 -7.75 -30.47
N GLU A 48 -7.73 -8.15 -31.07
CA GLU A 48 -8.80 -7.28 -31.56
C GLU A 48 -9.52 -6.51 -30.44
N ARG A 49 -9.34 -6.93 -29.18
CA ARG A 49 -9.90 -6.28 -27.99
C ARG A 49 -8.92 -5.29 -27.36
N VAL A 50 -7.72 -5.13 -27.92
CA VAL A 50 -6.78 -4.09 -27.50
C VAL A 50 -7.29 -2.73 -27.95
N ILE A 51 -7.84 -1.97 -27.01
CA ILE A 51 -8.39 -0.63 -27.29
C ILE A 51 -7.33 0.47 -27.34
N ARG A 52 -6.15 0.25 -26.73
CA ARG A 52 -5.08 1.25 -26.62
C ARG A 52 -3.76 0.63 -26.19
N THR A 53 -2.66 1.16 -26.73
CA THR A 53 -1.30 0.94 -26.24
C THR A 53 -0.78 2.23 -25.60
N THR A 54 -0.27 2.16 -24.38
CA THR A 54 0.26 3.32 -23.65
C THR A 54 1.67 3.07 -23.15
N VAL A 55 2.48 4.13 -23.07
CA VAL A 55 3.83 4.08 -22.53
C VAL A 55 3.97 5.15 -21.45
N GLY A 56 4.55 4.77 -20.31
CA GLY A 56 4.92 5.69 -19.24
C GLY A 56 6.37 5.47 -18.85
N LEU A 57 7.14 6.57 -18.77
CA LEU A 57 8.51 6.52 -18.26
C LEU A 57 8.51 6.16 -16.77
N ARG A 58 9.57 5.54 -16.26
CA ARG A 58 9.71 5.33 -14.81
C ARG A 58 10.97 6.03 -14.35
N PRO A 59 10.87 7.27 -13.82
CA PRO A 59 12.05 7.98 -13.30
C PRO A 59 12.73 7.12 -12.24
N TYR A 60 13.92 6.64 -12.58
CA TYR A 60 14.69 5.67 -11.84
C TYR A 60 16.02 6.29 -11.42
N ARG A 61 16.53 5.86 -10.26
CA ARG A 61 17.86 6.19 -9.79
C ARG A 61 18.58 4.88 -9.42
N PRO A 62 19.78 4.60 -9.97
CA PRO A 62 20.59 3.44 -9.60
C PRO A 62 20.76 3.28 -8.09
N SER A 63 20.97 4.39 -7.37
CA SER A 63 21.14 4.43 -5.91
C SER A 63 19.83 4.38 -5.10
N GLY A 64 18.68 4.11 -5.73
CA GLY A 64 17.37 4.19 -5.11
C GLY A 64 16.75 5.59 -5.14
N PHE A 65 15.48 5.70 -4.70
CA PHE A 65 14.80 6.98 -4.64
C PHE A 65 15.59 7.99 -3.79
N LEU A 66 15.57 9.26 -4.19
CA LEU A 66 16.18 10.35 -3.43
C LEU A 66 15.12 11.03 -2.57
N LEU A 67 15.27 10.90 -1.26
CA LEU A 67 14.46 11.59 -0.26
C LEU A 67 15.34 12.27 0.78
N ARG A 68 15.65 13.55 0.56
CA ARG A 68 16.52 14.32 1.47
C ARG A 68 16.24 15.82 1.37
N PRO A 69 16.44 16.58 2.45
CA PRO A 69 16.49 18.04 2.40
C PRO A 69 17.81 18.54 1.80
N GLU A 70 17.75 19.68 1.14
CA GLU A 70 18.88 20.45 0.62
C GLU A 70 18.56 21.94 0.72
N ARG A 71 19.54 22.77 1.05
CA ARG A 71 19.37 24.22 1.05
C ARG A 71 19.57 24.77 -0.36
N LEU A 72 18.57 25.48 -0.87
CA LEU A 72 18.63 26.20 -2.14
C LEU A 72 18.44 27.70 -1.88
N GLY A 73 19.55 28.39 -1.62
CA GLY A 73 19.53 29.79 -1.17
C GLY A 73 18.80 29.93 0.18
N GLU A 74 17.71 30.68 0.19
CA GLU A 74 16.85 30.87 1.37
C GLU A 74 15.76 29.80 1.50
N LYS A 75 15.57 28.96 0.48
CA LYS A 75 14.53 27.93 0.47
C LYS A 75 15.08 26.58 0.92
N LEU A 76 14.20 25.79 1.54
CA LEU A 76 14.41 24.37 1.73
C LEU A 76 13.88 23.61 0.51
N LEU A 77 14.76 22.91 -0.20
CA LEU A 77 14.40 21.97 -1.26
C LEU A 77 14.36 20.56 -0.67
N ILE A 78 13.20 19.91 -0.69
CA ILE A 78 13.08 18.51 -0.30
C ILE A 78 12.97 17.68 -1.57
N HIS A 79 14.00 16.89 -1.84
CA HIS A 79 13.99 15.92 -2.93
C HIS A 79 13.03 14.78 -2.57
N ASN A 80 12.17 14.37 -3.50
CA ASN A 80 11.32 13.18 -3.35
C ASN A 80 11.01 12.57 -4.73
N TYR A 81 11.98 11.89 -5.35
CA TYR A 81 11.85 11.37 -6.72
C TYR A 81 12.73 10.14 -6.98
N GLY A 82 12.59 9.51 -8.15
CA GLY A 82 13.44 8.39 -8.56
C GLY A 82 12.94 7.01 -8.07
N HIS A 83 11.63 6.84 -7.87
CA HIS A 83 11.04 5.63 -7.29
C HIS A 83 10.96 4.42 -8.23
N GLY A 84 11.35 4.56 -9.50
CA GLY A 84 11.29 3.48 -10.48
C GLY A 84 9.89 2.86 -10.59
N GLY A 85 9.80 1.53 -10.50
CA GLY A 85 8.51 0.80 -10.53
C GLY A 85 7.71 0.83 -9.22
N SER A 86 8.21 1.48 -8.17
CA SER A 86 7.64 1.40 -6.81
C SER A 86 6.90 2.66 -6.37
N GLY A 87 6.76 3.67 -7.26
CA GLY A 87 6.17 4.97 -6.92
C GLY A 87 4.77 4.89 -6.33
N MET A 88 3.88 4.07 -6.89
CA MET A 88 2.51 3.88 -6.37
C MET A 88 2.49 3.25 -4.98
N SER A 89 3.40 2.30 -4.73
CA SER A 89 3.47 1.59 -3.46
C SER A 89 4.12 2.42 -2.36
N LEU A 90 5.03 3.34 -2.68
CA LEU A 90 5.83 4.07 -1.67
C LEU A 90 5.39 5.52 -1.44
N SER A 91 4.52 6.07 -2.30
CA SER A 91 4.23 7.51 -2.33
C SER A 91 3.68 8.08 -1.03
N TRP A 92 2.86 7.33 -0.30
CA TRP A 92 2.29 7.79 0.98
C TRP A 92 3.34 7.92 2.07
N GLY A 93 4.29 6.99 2.11
CA GLY A 93 5.38 6.95 3.08
C GLY A 93 6.48 7.94 2.76
N THR A 94 6.92 8.03 1.50
CA THR A 94 7.91 9.05 1.11
C THR A 94 7.33 10.46 1.23
N GLY A 95 6.05 10.65 0.88
CA GLY A 95 5.33 11.90 1.13
C GLY A 95 5.18 12.23 2.62
N TYR A 96 4.96 11.24 3.48
CA TYR A 96 4.92 11.44 4.93
C TYR A 96 6.26 11.94 5.48
N ILE A 97 7.35 11.27 5.11
CA ILE A 97 8.71 11.60 5.55
C ILE A 97 9.12 12.99 5.00
N ALA A 98 8.79 13.30 3.74
CA ALA A 98 9.01 14.64 3.19
C ALA A 98 8.24 15.72 3.97
N ALA A 99 7.00 15.43 4.39
CA ALA A 99 6.21 16.36 5.18
C ALA A 99 6.73 16.55 6.61
N GLU A 100 7.39 15.54 7.20
CA GLU A 100 8.13 15.69 8.47
C GLU A 100 9.32 16.63 8.32
N MET A 101 10.14 16.44 7.28
CA MET A 101 11.28 17.33 7.00
C MET A 101 10.82 18.78 6.78
N ALA A 102 9.67 18.98 6.12
CA ALA A 102 9.09 20.32 5.95
C ALA A 102 8.62 20.93 7.29
N ALA A 103 8.14 20.10 8.23
CA ALA A 103 7.63 20.55 9.52
C ALA A 103 8.71 21.09 10.47
N GLU A 104 9.99 20.78 10.22
CA GLU A 104 11.14 21.37 10.92
C GLU A 104 11.30 22.87 10.63
N ARG A 105 10.64 23.39 9.59
CA ARG A 105 10.61 24.81 9.23
C ARG A 105 9.36 25.49 9.80
N SER A 106 9.48 26.78 10.07
CA SER A 106 8.36 27.60 10.56
C SER A 106 7.38 27.98 9.45
N GLU A 107 7.88 28.04 8.22
CA GLU A 107 7.18 28.43 7.02
C GLU A 107 6.08 27.39 6.70
N ARG A 108 4.86 27.86 6.43
CA ARG A 108 3.71 26.98 6.16
C ARG A 108 3.25 26.98 4.71
N GLN A 109 3.84 27.82 3.87
CA GLN A 109 3.58 27.81 2.43
C GLN A 109 4.58 26.91 1.72
N VAL A 110 4.08 25.91 0.99
CA VAL A 110 4.91 24.93 0.29
C VAL A 110 4.49 24.80 -1.17
N ALA A 111 5.50 24.81 -2.04
CA ALA A 111 5.35 24.44 -3.44
C ALA A 111 5.72 22.96 -3.62
N VAL A 112 4.84 22.18 -4.23
CA VAL A 112 5.12 20.79 -4.63
C VAL A 112 5.30 20.77 -6.15
N ILE A 113 6.40 20.21 -6.64
CA ILE A 113 6.68 20.12 -8.07
C ILE A 113 6.30 18.72 -8.57
N GLY A 114 5.29 18.66 -9.44
CA GLY A 114 4.75 17.43 -10.03
C GLY A 114 3.39 17.03 -9.45
N CYS A 115 2.48 16.61 -10.34
CA CYS A 115 1.12 16.20 -10.01
C CYS A 115 0.87 14.70 -10.26
N GLY A 116 1.94 13.89 -10.29
CA GLY A 116 1.85 12.43 -10.26
C GLY A 116 1.60 11.91 -8.84
N VAL A 117 1.59 10.59 -8.67
CA VAL A 117 1.24 9.95 -7.39
C VAL A 117 2.08 10.46 -6.21
N VAL A 118 3.40 10.61 -6.40
CA VAL A 118 4.32 11.08 -5.34
C VAL A 118 4.03 12.52 -4.95
N GLY A 119 3.76 13.38 -5.92
CA GLY A 119 3.44 14.79 -5.66
C GLY A 119 2.09 14.94 -4.95
N LEU A 120 1.07 14.21 -5.40
CA LEU A 120 -0.27 14.25 -4.82
C LEU A 120 -0.29 13.73 -3.37
N THR A 121 0.34 12.59 -3.08
CA THR A 121 0.40 12.09 -1.69
C THR A 121 1.27 12.97 -0.80
N THR A 122 2.36 13.55 -1.31
CA THR A 122 3.17 14.53 -0.57
C THR A 122 2.34 15.77 -0.22
N ALA A 123 1.59 16.30 -1.18
CA ALA A 123 0.69 17.44 -0.96
C ALA A 123 -0.34 17.15 0.13
N ILE A 124 -0.98 15.97 0.09
CA ILE A 124 -1.95 15.57 1.13
C ILE A 124 -1.28 15.44 2.50
N GLN A 125 -0.09 14.85 2.58
CA GLN A 125 0.65 14.70 3.84
C GLN A 125 1.08 16.04 4.45
N LEU A 126 1.42 17.01 3.59
CA LEU A 126 1.68 18.40 3.98
C LEU A 126 0.39 19.08 4.46
N GLN A 127 -0.72 18.97 3.72
CA GLN A 127 -2.00 19.57 4.13
C GLN A 127 -2.50 19.03 5.48
N ARG A 128 -2.32 17.73 5.74
CA ARG A 128 -2.63 17.11 7.06
C ARG A 128 -1.82 17.70 8.22
N ARG A 129 -0.71 18.39 7.94
CA ARG A 129 0.14 19.09 8.91
C ARG A 129 -0.07 20.61 8.91
N GLY A 130 -1.13 21.09 8.26
CA GLY A 130 -1.48 22.51 8.25
C GLY A 130 -0.69 23.37 7.26
N PHE A 131 -0.02 22.75 6.28
CA PHE A 131 0.64 23.51 5.21
C PHE A 131 -0.34 24.01 4.15
N GLU A 132 -0.13 25.23 3.68
CA GLU A 132 -0.75 25.78 2.47
C GLU A 132 0.01 25.28 1.24
N VAL A 133 -0.59 24.34 0.52
CA VAL A 133 0.07 23.67 -0.60
C VAL A 133 -0.36 24.24 -1.95
N THR A 134 0.63 24.54 -2.79
CA THR A 134 0.44 24.77 -4.22
C THR A 134 1.25 23.76 -5.02
N ILE A 135 0.58 22.91 -5.78
CA ILE A 135 1.21 22.00 -6.74
C ILE A 135 1.45 22.76 -8.04
N TYR A 136 2.68 22.71 -8.54
CA TYR A 136 3.01 23.15 -9.89
C TYR A 136 3.40 21.95 -10.75
N ALA A 137 2.77 21.79 -11.91
CA ALA A 137 3.08 20.69 -12.82
C ALA A 137 2.79 21.05 -14.27
N LYS A 138 3.53 20.44 -15.20
CA LYS A 138 3.23 20.51 -16.64
C LYS A 138 1.98 19.69 -16.98
N ASP A 139 1.91 18.47 -16.44
CA ASP A 139 0.86 17.50 -16.71
C ASP A 139 0.15 17.14 -15.39
N VAL A 140 -1.16 16.92 -15.46
CA VAL A 140 -2.04 16.54 -14.34
C VAL A 140 -2.84 15.30 -14.72
N PRO A 141 -3.41 14.53 -13.76
CA PRO A 141 -4.28 13.40 -14.09
C PRO A 141 -5.42 13.84 -15.03
N PRO A 142 -5.77 13.03 -16.05
CA PRO A 142 -5.32 11.65 -16.29
C PRO A 142 -4.05 11.51 -17.16
N ASN A 143 -3.32 12.60 -17.41
CA ASN A 143 -2.22 12.65 -18.38
C ASN A 143 -0.83 12.53 -17.75
N THR A 144 -0.73 12.04 -16.50
CA THR A 144 0.57 11.85 -15.85
C THR A 144 1.16 10.49 -16.18
N THR A 145 2.47 10.39 -16.05
CA THR A 145 3.17 9.10 -16.06
C THR A 145 2.60 8.08 -15.07
N SER A 146 2.10 8.56 -13.91
CA SER A 146 1.45 7.70 -12.92
C SER A 146 0.17 7.05 -13.48
N ASN A 147 -0.58 7.72 -14.37
CA ASN A 147 -1.78 7.16 -15.00
C ASN A 147 -1.49 5.98 -15.95
N MET A 148 -0.24 5.84 -16.42
CA MET A 148 0.17 4.76 -17.32
C MET A 148 0.57 3.48 -16.58
N SER A 149 0.37 3.41 -15.26
CA SER A 149 0.79 2.27 -14.44
C SER A 149 -0.23 1.13 -14.48
N LEU A 150 0.22 -0.13 -14.42
CA LEU A 150 -0.65 -1.27 -14.09
C LEU A 150 -0.97 -1.34 -12.58
N ALA A 151 -0.07 -0.76 -11.77
CA ALA A 151 -0.11 -0.49 -10.34
C ALA A 151 -0.74 -1.56 -9.41
N SER A 152 0.15 -2.13 -8.58
CA SER A 152 -0.19 -2.98 -7.45
C SER A 152 0.77 -2.71 -6.28
N TRP A 153 0.62 -3.41 -5.17
CA TRP A 153 1.63 -3.43 -4.12
C TRP A 153 2.89 -4.18 -4.59
N THR A 154 3.81 -3.43 -5.19
CA THR A 154 5.11 -3.90 -5.68
C THR A 154 6.21 -2.93 -5.25
N PRO A 155 6.42 -2.76 -3.93
CA PRO A 155 7.28 -1.72 -3.36
C PRO A 155 8.77 -1.91 -3.67
N THR A 156 9.16 -2.98 -4.35
CA THR A 156 10.54 -3.33 -4.67
C THR A 156 10.76 -3.51 -6.18
N SER A 157 9.78 -3.14 -7.02
CA SER A 157 9.87 -3.27 -8.47
C SER A 157 10.79 -2.19 -9.04
N GLY A 158 11.96 -2.62 -9.56
CA GLY A 158 12.93 -1.75 -10.23
C GLY A 158 13.27 -0.51 -9.42
N LEU A 159 13.61 -0.71 -8.13
CA LEU A 159 13.71 0.37 -7.15
C LEU A 159 15.15 0.86 -6.93
N VAL A 160 16.13 -0.06 -6.91
CA VAL A 160 17.53 0.24 -6.57
C VAL A 160 18.44 -0.86 -7.14
N ASP A 161 19.63 -0.47 -7.59
CA ASP A 161 20.67 -1.42 -8.00
C ASP A 161 21.32 -2.00 -6.75
N ARG A 162 21.52 -3.33 -6.72
CA ARG A 162 21.99 -4.05 -5.53
C ARG A 162 23.33 -3.50 -5.01
N ASP A 163 24.23 -3.12 -5.92
CA ASP A 163 25.59 -2.68 -5.59
C ASP A 163 25.68 -1.24 -5.09
N LEU A 164 24.63 -0.43 -5.29
CA LEU A 164 24.56 0.97 -4.86
C LEU A 164 23.67 1.16 -3.62
N ARG A 165 23.10 0.07 -3.09
CA ARG A 165 22.21 0.06 -1.93
C ARG A 165 23.01 0.28 -0.64
N THR A 166 22.50 1.15 0.24
CA THR A 166 23.12 1.44 1.55
C THR A 166 22.17 1.09 2.69
N LEU A 167 22.72 0.85 3.89
CA LEU A 167 21.92 0.55 5.09
C LEU A 167 20.99 1.71 5.47
N LEU A 168 21.47 2.95 5.35
CA LEU A 168 20.65 4.15 5.60
C LEU A 168 19.46 4.23 4.63
N TRP A 169 19.69 3.88 3.37
CA TRP A 169 18.60 3.83 2.39
C TRP A 169 17.62 2.69 2.70
N ASP A 170 18.09 1.52 3.13
CA ASP A 170 17.23 0.41 3.56
C ASP A 170 16.30 0.81 4.71
N GLU A 171 16.81 1.53 5.71
CA GLU A 171 16.01 2.05 6.83
C GLU A 171 14.94 3.03 6.36
N GLN A 172 15.32 3.99 5.52
CA GLN A 172 14.39 4.96 4.94
C GLN A 172 13.32 4.28 4.08
N PHE A 173 13.71 3.30 3.26
CA PHE A 173 12.82 2.47 2.46
C PHE A 173 11.82 1.71 3.34
N ARG A 174 12.29 0.97 4.34
CA ARG A 174 11.42 0.15 5.20
C ARG A 174 10.41 1.02 5.95
N ARG A 175 10.83 2.20 6.40
CA ARG A 175 9.95 3.19 7.02
C ARG A 175 8.86 3.66 6.04
N ALA A 176 9.26 4.06 4.83
CA ALA A 176 8.31 4.49 3.80
C ALA A 176 7.35 3.37 3.38
N ALA A 177 7.85 2.14 3.23
CA ALA A 177 7.04 0.98 2.87
C ALA A 177 5.99 0.69 3.95
N ARG A 178 6.36 0.68 5.25
CA ARG A 178 5.39 0.46 6.33
C ARG A 178 4.31 1.52 6.36
N ILE A 179 4.67 2.80 6.30
CA ILE A 179 3.68 3.88 6.30
C ILE A 179 2.74 3.74 5.10
N SER A 180 3.29 3.47 3.92
CA SER A 180 2.48 3.33 2.71
C SER A 180 1.56 2.13 2.76
N TRP A 181 2.04 1.00 3.27
CA TRP A 181 1.25 -0.21 3.46
C TRP A 181 0.01 0.08 4.31
N HIS A 182 0.20 0.62 5.52
CA HIS A 182 -0.91 0.94 6.42
C HIS A 182 -1.88 1.94 5.78
N GLN A 183 -1.35 2.99 5.13
CA GLN A 183 -2.19 3.99 4.50
C GLN A 183 -3.00 3.43 3.33
N LEU A 184 -2.41 2.58 2.48
CA LEU A 184 -3.11 1.96 1.35
C LEU A 184 -4.18 0.98 1.83
N GLN A 185 -3.91 0.18 2.87
CA GLN A 185 -4.91 -0.70 3.50
C GLN A 185 -6.16 0.09 3.93
N LEU A 186 -5.98 1.27 4.52
CA LEU A 186 -7.10 2.13 4.94
C LEU A 186 -7.93 2.70 3.78
N LEU A 187 -7.40 2.69 2.56
CA LEU A 187 -8.08 3.20 1.37
C LEU A 187 -8.81 2.09 0.58
N VAL A 188 -8.55 0.82 0.89
CA VAL A 188 -9.21 -0.34 0.28
C VAL A 188 -10.73 -0.20 0.44
N GLY A 189 -11.47 -0.31 -0.67
CA GLY A 189 -12.93 -0.25 -0.66
C GLY A 189 -13.53 1.13 -0.36
N ARG A 190 -12.72 2.20 -0.27
CA ARG A 190 -13.20 3.57 0.01
C ARG A 190 -13.33 4.47 -1.22
N GLY A 191 -13.52 3.86 -2.40
CA GLY A 191 -13.67 4.60 -3.66
C GLY A 191 -12.36 5.16 -4.24
N TYR A 192 -11.20 4.73 -3.75
CA TYR A 192 -9.89 5.12 -4.28
C TYR A 192 -9.41 4.22 -5.45
N GLY A 193 -10.23 3.29 -5.93
CA GLY A 193 -9.79 2.30 -6.91
C GLY A 193 -8.77 1.28 -6.35
N ILE A 194 -8.73 1.11 -5.02
CA ILE A 194 -7.85 0.16 -4.35
C ILE A 194 -8.66 -1.05 -3.88
N SER A 195 -8.24 -2.24 -4.32
CA SER A 195 -8.91 -3.52 -4.04
C SER A 195 -7.91 -4.67 -3.93
N TRP A 196 -8.27 -5.71 -3.19
CA TRP A 196 -7.55 -6.99 -3.27
C TRP A 196 -7.99 -7.78 -4.50
N ILE A 197 -7.02 -8.39 -5.20
CA ILE A 197 -7.26 -9.29 -6.32
C ILE A 197 -6.41 -10.55 -6.17
N GLU A 198 -6.94 -11.69 -6.61
CA GLU A 198 -6.23 -12.97 -6.69
C GLU A 198 -5.52 -13.04 -8.06
N GLY A 199 -4.20 -13.26 -8.05
CA GLY A 199 -3.43 -13.60 -9.24
C GLY A 199 -2.96 -15.05 -9.20
N TYR A 200 -2.87 -15.70 -10.36
CA TYR A 200 -2.41 -17.08 -10.47
C TYR A 200 -1.18 -17.17 -11.38
N SER A 201 -0.15 -17.88 -10.93
CA SER A 201 0.95 -18.36 -11.78
C SER A 201 0.74 -19.85 -12.04
N LEU A 202 0.74 -20.24 -13.32
CA LEU A 202 0.41 -21.60 -13.77
C LEU A 202 1.68 -22.34 -14.20
N GLN A 203 1.85 -23.59 -13.77
CA GLN A 203 3.06 -24.38 -14.07
C GLN A 203 2.83 -25.90 -13.95
N ASP A 204 3.58 -26.68 -14.72
CA ASP A 204 3.45 -28.15 -14.73
C ASP A 204 4.43 -28.89 -13.81
N SER A 205 5.46 -28.19 -13.35
CA SER A 205 6.41 -28.70 -12.36
C SER A 205 6.01 -28.21 -10.97
N PRO A 206 6.29 -28.98 -9.89
CA PRO A 206 6.07 -28.52 -8.54
C PRO A 206 6.72 -27.15 -8.34
N PRO A 207 6.01 -26.14 -7.81
CA PRO A 207 6.62 -24.88 -7.48
C PRO A 207 7.73 -25.15 -6.47
N GLU A 208 8.92 -24.61 -6.76
CA GLU A 208 9.93 -24.46 -5.72
C GLU A 208 9.28 -23.69 -4.57
N ASN A 209 9.69 -23.96 -3.33
CA ASN A 209 9.30 -23.18 -2.15
C ASN A 209 9.90 -21.76 -2.23
N ASP A 210 9.82 -21.12 -3.39
CA ASP A 210 10.16 -19.74 -3.60
C ASP A 210 9.00 -18.90 -3.06
N VAL A 211 8.97 -18.85 -1.73
CA VAL A 211 8.19 -17.90 -0.93
C VAL A 211 8.81 -16.52 -1.16
N GLY A 212 8.70 -16.02 -2.40
CA GLY A 212 9.24 -14.75 -2.84
C GLY A 212 10.77 -14.72 -2.87
N GLY A 213 11.35 -15.09 -4.01
CA GLY A 213 12.77 -14.99 -4.30
C GLY A 213 13.40 -13.76 -3.66
N GLU A 214 14.22 -14.03 -2.64
CA GLU A 214 15.22 -13.17 -2.00
C GLU A 214 14.91 -11.67 -1.89
N ASN A 215 13.65 -11.25 -1.74
CA ASN A 215 13.37 -9.84 -1.55
C ASN A 215 13.59 -9.45 -0.08
N ARG A 216 14.85 -9.62 0.38
CA ARG A 216 15.35 -9.24 1.71
C ARG A 216 15.11 -7.76 2.03
N LEU A 217 14.82 -6.97 1.00
CA LEU A 217 14.49 -5.56 1.14
C LEU A 217 13.10 -5.37 1.77
N LEU A 218 12.08 -6.13 1.32
CA LEU A 218 10.71 -6.00 1.83
C LEU A 218 10.57 -6.70 3.19
N PRO A 219 10.20 -5.96 4.26
CA PRO A 219 9.94 -6.55 5.58
C PRO A 219 8.86 -7.64 5.53
N GLU A 220 9.01 -8.65 6.38
CA GLU A 220 8.10 -9.81 6.43
C GLU A 220 6.65 -9.41 6.73
N ASP A 221 6.44 -8.42 7.59
CA ASP A 221 5.13 -7.86 7.94
C ASP A 221 4.38 -7.22 6.75
N LEU A 222 5.09 -6.94 5.65
CA LEU A 222 4.55 -6.33 4.44
C LEU A 222 4.42 -7.31 3.28
N ARG A 223 4.77 -8.58 3.49
CA ARG A 223 4.68 -9.62 2.46
C ARG A 223 3.28 -10.19 2.45
N VAL A 224 2.74 -10.35 1.24
CA VAL A 224 1.48 -11.07 1.03
C VAL A 224 1.83 -12.53 0.78
N GLY A 225 1.26 -13.43 1.59
CA GLY A 225 1.45 -14.86 1.44
C GLY A 225 0.92 -15.40 0.11
N SER A 226 1.30 -16.62 -0.24
CA SER A 226 0.80 -17.34 -1.41
C SER A 226 0.24 -18.70 -1.02
N SER A 227 -0.70 -19.21 -1.81
CA SER A 227 -1.20 -20.59 -1.69
C SER A 227 -0.74 -21.40 -2.89
N ILE A 228 -0.29 -22.63 -2.66
CA ILE A 228 0.07 -23.57 -3.72
C ILE A 228 -1.07 -24.59 -3.86
N TYR A 229 -1.53 -24.80 -5.07
CA TYR A 229 -2.53 -25.80 -5.43
C TYR A 229 -1.90 -26.86 -6.32
N GLY A 230 -2.07 -28.13 -5.96
CA GLY A 230 -1.63 -29.28 -6.74
C GLY A 230 -2.73 -29.85 -7.65
N PRO A 231 -2.46 -31.02 -8.27
CA PRO A 231 -3.37 -31.64 -9.21
C PRO A 231 -4.76 -31.87 -8.61
N GLY A 232 -5.81 -31.45 -9.33
CA GLY A 232 -7.21 -31.60 -8.91
C GLY A 232 -7.69 -30.56 -7.89
N GLN A 233 -6.85 -29.63 -7.42
CA GLN A 233 -7.22 -28.59 -6.46
C GLN A 233 -7.57 -27.24 -7.12
N HIS A 234 -7.45 -27.12 -8.44
CA HIS A 234 -7.69 -25.89 -9.19
C HIS A 234 -8.26 -26.18 -10.59
N PRO A 235 -8.87 -25.19 -11.28
CA PRO A 235 -9.54 -25.41 -12.56
C PRO A 235 -8.62 -25.26 -13.79
N PHE A 236 -7.38 -24.79 -13.62
CA PHE A 236 -6.43 -24.56 -14.72
C PHE A 236 -5.91 -25.87 -15.34
N PRO A 237 -5.48 -25.84 -16.62
CA PRO A 237 -5.02 -27.03 -17.34
C PRO A 237 -3.64 -27.55 -16.91
N THR A 238 -2.88 -26.76 -16.14
CA THR A 238 -1.55 -27.15 -15.64
C THR A 238 -1.65 -28.09 -14.42
N ARG A 239 -0.55 -28.73 -14.02
CA ARG A 239 -0.55 -29.58 -12.80
C ARG A 239 -0.56 -28.80 -11.48
N TYR A 240 -0.01 -27.59 -11.48
CA TYR A 240 0.07 -26.74 -10.30
C TYR A 240 -0.38 -25.31 -10.63
N ALA A 241 -0.89 -24.62 -9.61
CA ALA A 241 -1.18 -23.21 -9.64
C ALA A 241 -0.74 -22.55 -8.33
N VAL A 242 -0.06 -21.40 -8.42
CA VAL A 242 0.31 -20.58 -7.27
C VAL A 242 -0.56 -19.34 -7.24
N GLU A 243 -1.41 -19.24 -6.22
CA GLU A 243 -2.24 -18.07 -5.97
C GLU A 243 -1.47 -17.05 -5.14
N ARG A 244 -1.44 -15.82 -5.63
CA ARG A 244 -0.79 -14.67 -5.02
C ARG A 244 -1.80 -13.53 -4.94
N PRO A 245 -2.44 -13.32 -3.79
CA PRO A 245 -3.24 -12.13 -3.56
C PRO A 245 -2.36 -10.88 -3.69
N SER A 246 -2.91 -9.82 -4.25
CA SER A 246 -2.21 -8.55 -4.36
C SER A 246 -3.18 -7.38 -4.20
N MET A 247 -2.71 -6.30 -3.60
CA MET A 247 -3.46 -5.06 -3.55
C MET A 247 -3.28 -4.34 -4.89
N ARG A 248 -4.34 -4.32 -5.70
CA ARG A 248 -4.41 -3.59 -6.97
C ARG A 248 -4.75 -2.13 -6.70
N ILE A 249 -4.16 -1.23 -7.48
CA ILE A 249 -4.44 0.20 -7.46
C ILE A 249 -4.82 0.59 -8.88
N GLU A 250 -6.04 1.05 -9.11
CA GLU A 250 -6.47 1.54 -10.43
C GLU A 250 -6.08 3.02 -10.60
N PRO A 251 -5.07 3.37 -11.43
CA PRO A 251 -4.50 4.71 -11.39
C PRO A 251 -5.46 5.82 -11.79
N SER A 252 -6.38 5.57 -12.73
CA SER A 252 -7.35 6.57 -13.17
C SER A 252 -8.25 6.99 -12.02
N MET A 253 -8.89 6.03 -11.33
CA MET A 253 -9.70 6.32 -10.15
C MET A 253 -8.87 6.88 -9.00
N TYR A 254 -7.70 6.29 -8.75
CA TYR A 254 -6.88 6.62 -7.61
C TYR A 254 -6.35 8.06 -7.69
N LEU A 255 -5.75 8.44 -8.83
CA LEU A 255 -5.16 9.77 -8.99
C LEU A 255 -6.22 10.86 -9.04
N ASP A 256 -7.38 10.61 -9.65
CA ASP A 256 -8.50 11.55 -9.65
C ASP A 256 -8.98 11.79 -8.21
N ARG A 257 -9.11 10.71 -7.41
CA ARG A 257 -9.50 10.83 -6.00
C ARG A 257 -8.48 11.59 -5.16
N LEU A 258 -7.18 11.42 -5.43
CA LEU A 258 -6.13 12.20 -4.75
C LEU A 258 -6.14 13.68 -5.15
N VAL A 259 -6.39 14.01 -6.42
CA VAL A 259 -6.57 15.39 -6.88
C VAL A 259 -7.75 16.04 -6.15
N ASP A 260 -8.86 15.32 -6.01
CA ASP A 260 -10.02 15.78 -5.25
C ASP A 260 -9.69 16.05 -3.79
N ASP A 261 -8.92 15.17 -3.14
CA ASP A 261 -8.51 15.36 -1.75
C ASP A 261 -7.63 16.61 -1.58
N VAL A 262 -6.69 16.85 -2.49
CA VAL A 262 -5.86 18.06 -2.49
C VAL A 262 -6.75 19.31 -2.61
N ARG A 263 -7.70 19.32 -3.55
CA ARG A 263 -8.61 20.45 -3.76
C ARG A 263 -9.58 20.66 -2.60
N LYS A 264 -10.14 19.59 -2.03
CA LYS A 264 -11.04 19.65 -0.85
C LYS A 264 -10.33 20.23 0.36
N ALA A 265 -9.04 19.92 0.53
CA ALA A 265 -8.17 20.54 1.54
C ALA A 265 -7.61 21.91 1.11
N ARG A 266 -8.27 22.60 0.16
CA ARG A 266 -7.96 23.96 -0.34
C ARG A 266 -6.56 24.12 -0.96
N GLY A 267 -5.95 23.02 -1.41
CA GLY A 267 -4.71 23.05 -2.17
C GLY A 267 -4.95 23.57 -3.59
N ARG A 268 -3.97 24.31 -4.13
CA ARG A 268 -4.02 24.83 -5.51
C ARG A 268 -3.19 23.95 -6.43
N ILE A 269 -3.66 23.74 -7.67
CA ILE A 269 -2.91 23.07 -8.73
C ILE A 269 -2.75 24.06 -9.88
N VAL A 270 -1.51 24.42 -10.20
CA VAL A 270 -1.15 25.38 -11.24
C VAL A 270 -0.44 24.65 -12.36
N ILE A 271 -1.02 24.69 -13.57
CA ILE A 271 -0.39 24.12 -14.76
C ILE A 271 0.69 25.09 -15.24
N ARG A 272 1.95 24.65 -15.23
CA ARG A 272 3.12 25.46 -15.61
C ARG A 272 4.23 24.59 -16.18
N ARG A 273 4.85 25.04 -17.27
CA ARG A 273 6.12 24.50 -17.79
C ARG A 273 7.29 25.28 -17.19
N PHE A 274 8.38 24.57 -16.91
CA PHE A 274 9.62 25.09 -16.33
C PHE A 274 10.77 24.76 -17.26
#